data_AF-A0A101ICW5-F1
#
_entry.id   AF-A0A101ICW5-F1
#
_cell.length_a   1.000
_cell.length_b   1.000
_cell.length_c   1.000
_cell.angle_alpha   90.00
_cell.angle_beta   90.00
_cell.angle_gamma   90.00
#
_symmetry.space_group_name_H-M   'P 1'
#
loop_
_entity.id
_entity.type
_entity.pdbx_description
1 polymer ?
#
loop_
_entity_poly.entity_id
_entity_poly.type
_entity_poly.pdbx_seq_one_letter_code
_entity_poly.pdbx_strand_id
1 'polypeptide(L)'
;MGILITFINITVRVLSLLVFLYSLLSFFLNPYHPIQNVLSQIIEPMLSPIRNRIPPMGGIDLSPLILIILLQVLGSILVALMRSIS
;
A
#
# COMPACT_ATOMS: atom_id res chain seq x y z
N MET A 1 13.87 -15.11 -15.30
CA MET A 1 12.79 -14.11 -15.14
C MET A 1 11.70 -14.49 -14.14
N GLY A 2 11.31 -15.77 -14.01
CA GLY A 2 10.26 -16.20 -13.07
C GLY A 2 10.48 -15.77 -11.61
N ILE A 3 11.70 -15.94 -11.08
CA ILE A 3 12.03 -15.55 -9.69
C ILE A 3 11.78 -14.05 -9.45
N LEU A 4 12.18 -13.19 -10.39
CA LEU A 4 12.07 -11.75 -10.25
C LEU A 4 10.60 -11.28 -10.34
N ILE A 5 9.79 -11.91 -11.21
CA ILE A 5 8.34 -11.69 -11.26
C ILE A 5 7.68 -12.13 -9.95
N THR A 6 8.04 -13.30 -9.42
CA THR A 6 7.53 -13.79 -8.14
C THR A 6 7.88 -12.85 -7.00
N PHE A 7 9.13 -12.35 -6.97
CA PHE A 7 9.56 -11.37 -5.98
C PHE A 7 8.68 -10.11 -6.01
N ILE A 8 8.47 -9.51 -7.19
CA ILE A 8 7.60 -8.33 -7.34
C ILE A 8 6.17 -8.62 -6.85
N ASN A 9 5.59 -9.75 -7.27
CA ASN A 9 4.24 -10.13 -6.86
C ASN A 9 4.12 -10.29 -5.34
N ILE A 10 5.12 -10.91 -4.70
CA ILE A 10 5.15 -11.06 -3.24
C ILE A 10 5.26 -9.68 -2.57
N THR A 11 6.16 -8.82 -3.04
CA THR A 11 6.33 -7.46 -2.50
C THR A 11 5.02 -6.66 -2.59
N VAL A 12 4.38 -6.64 -3.75
CA VAL A 12 3.10 -5.93 -3.96
C VAL A 12 2.01 -6.48 -3.04
N ARG A 13 1.92 -7.81 -2.90
CA ARG A 13 0.92 -8.47 -2.05
C ARG A 13 1.14 -8.17 -0.57
N VAL A 14 2.38 -8.23 -0.09
CA VAL A 14 2.73 -7.93 1.30
C VAL A 14 2.48 -6.46 1.61
N LEU A 15 2.93 -5.53 0.75
CA LEU A 15 2.67 -4.10 0.95
C LEU A 15 1.18 -3.79 0.96
N SER A 16 0.40 -4.36 0.03
CA SER A 16 -1.05 -4.17 0.00
C SER A 16 -1.74 -4.69 1.26
N LEU A 17 -1.30 -5.85 1.76
CA LEU A 17 -1.78 -6.40 3.03
C LEU A 17 -1.44 -5.48 4.21
N LEU A 18 -0.22 -4.93 4.27
CA LEU A 18 0.19 -4.02 5.33
C LEU A 18 -0.60 -2.72 5.30
N VAL A 19 -0.85 -2.14 4.12
CA VAL A 19 -1.71 -0.96 3.97
C VAL A 19 -3.13 -1.25 4.46
N PHE A 20 -3.69 -2.40 4.07
CA PHE A 20 -5.02 -2.82 4.50
C PHE A 20 -5.08 -3.01 6.02
N LEU A 21 -4.11 -3.72 6.61
CA LEU A 21 -4.04 -3.92 8.06
C LEU A 21 -3.85 -2.60 8.80
N TYR A 22 -2.96 -1.72 8.35
CA TYR A 22 -2.77 -0.40 8.94
C TYR A 22 -4.06 0.41 8.96
N SER A 23 -4.79 0.44 7.84
CA SER A 23 -6.07 1.12 7.74
C SER A 23 -7.12 0.48 8.64
N LEU A 24 -7.26 -0.84 8.61
CA LEU A 24 -8.22 -1.56 9.45
C LEU A 24 -7.94 -1.36 10.93
N LEU A 25 -6.69 -1.53 11.35
CA LEU A 25 -6.27 -1.37 12.75
C LEU A 25 -6.42 0.07 13.23
N SER A 26 -6.28 1.08 12.35
CA SER A 26 -6.49 2.49 12.72
C SER A 26 -7.91 2.80 13.22
N PHE A 27 -8.91 2.00 12.83
CA PHE A 27 -10.28 2.15 13.34
C PHE A 27 -10.46 1.62 14.77
N PHE A 28 -9.64 0.67 15.20
CA PHE A 28 -9.81 -0.02 16.49
C PHE A 28 -8.71 0.33 17.51
N LEU A 29 -7.51 0.66 17.04
CA LEU A 29 -6.34 0.92 17.87
C LEU A 29 -6.06 2.42 18.00
N ASN A 30 -5.59 2.82 19.17
CA ASN A 30 -5.08 4.17 19.39
C ASN A 30 -3.85 4.43 18.49
N PRO A 31 -3.70 5.63 17.88
CA PRO A 31 -2.50 6.02 17.14
C PRO A 31 -1.18 5.75 17.85
N TYR A 32 -1.13 5.83 19.19
CA TYR A 32 0.08 5.57 19.98
C TYR A 32 0.37 4.08 20.25
N HIS A 33 -0.48 3.17 19.77
CA HIS A 33 -0.28 1.75 19.95
C HIS A 33 1.01 1.30 19.24
N PRO A 34 1.89 0.47 19.87
CA PRO A 34 3.18 0.09 19.30
C PRO A 34 3.08 -0.48 17.87
N ILE A 35 2.10 -1.34 17.62
CA ILE A 35 1.85 -1.91 16.28
C ILE A 35 1.47 -0.81 15.27
N GLN A 36 0.61 0.13 15.67
CA GLN A 36 0.16 1.22 14.79
C GLN A 36 1.33 2.17 14.47
N ASN A 37 2.21 2.43 15.44
CA ASN A 37 3.42 3.23 15.27
C ASN A 37 4.43 2.57 14.32
N VAL A 38 4.62 1.26 14.39
CA VAL A 38 5.51 0.56 13.46
C VAL A 38 4.92 0.57 12.04
N LEU A 39 3.63 0.30 11.91
CA LEU A 39 2.96 0.33 10.60
C LEU A 39 2.96 1.74 10.00
N SER A 40 2.72 2.79 10.80
CA SER A 40 2.71 4.16 10.30
C SER A 40 4.06 4.57 9.71
N GLN A 41 5.19 4.15 10.30
CA GLN A 41 6.52 4.45 9.77
C GLN A 41 6.74 3.87 8.36
N ILE A 42 6.12 2.73 8.04
CA ILE A 42 6.23 2.09 6.73
C ILE A 42 5.21 2.66 5.76
N ILE A 43 3.97 2.86 6.23
CA ILE A 43 2.82 3.16 5.36
C ILE A 43 2.64 4.66 5.13
N GLU A 44 2.83 5.52 6.14
CA GLU A 44 2.63 6.98 6.00
C GLU A 44 3.46 7.64 4.91
N PRO A 45 4.74 7.32 4.68
CA PRO A 45 5.50 7.92 3.58
C PRO A 45 4.85 7.69 2.21
N MET A 46 4.15 6.55 2.04
CA MET A 46 3.44 6.21 0.80
C MET A 46 2.02 6.78 0.77
N LEU A 47 1.39 6.90 1.95
CA LEU A 47 0.00 7.33 2.10
C LEU A 47 -0.16 8.86 2.14
N SER A 48 0.78 9.57 2.76
CA SER A 48 0.77 11.03 2.95
C SER A 48 0.68 11.80 1.63
N PRO A 49 1.45 11.48 0.56
CA PRO A 49 1.30 12.14 -0.73
C PRO A 49 -0.11 11.96 -1.33
N ILE A 50 -0.75 10.82 -1.09
CA ILE A 50 -2.09 10.50 -1.57
C ILE A 50 -3.12 11.30 -0.76
N ARG A 51 -3.03 11.28 0.57
CA ARG A 51 -3.88 12.07 1.48
C ARG A 51 -3.84 13.56 1.18
N ASN A 52 -2.65 14.11 0.92
CA ASN A 52 -2.47 15.53 0.63
C ASN A 52 -3.12 15.97 -0.69
N ARG A 53 -3.41 15.02 -1.59
CA ARG A 53 -4.07 15.28 -2.88
C ARG A 53 -5.58 15.05 -2.83
N ILE A 54 -6.06 14.25 -1.88
CA ILE A 54 -7.47 13.89 -1.78
C ILE A 54 -8.14 14.79 -0.74
N PRO A 55 -9.18 15.54 -1.11
CA PRO A 55 -9.95 16.31 -0.13
C PRO A 55 -10.60 15.35 0.89
N PRO A 56 -10.63 15.71 2.19
CA PRO A 56 -11.17 14.84 3.23
C PRO A 56 -12.64 14.49 2.96
N MET A 57 -12.93 13.22 2.68
CA MET A 57 -14.27 12.73 2.32
C MET A 57 -15.09 12.33 3.55
N GLY A 58 -15.45 13.31 4.40
CA GLY A 58 -16.44 13.08 5.47
C GLY A 58 -15.99 12.12 6.57
N GLY A 59 -14.69 12.05 6.86
CA GLY A 59 -14.14 11.27 7.97
C GLY A 59 -13.69 9.84 7.63
N ILE A 60 -13.94 9.36 6.41
CA ILE A 60 -13.41 8.09 5.92
C ILE A 60 -12.19 8.36 5.04
N ASP A 61 -11.06 7.74 5.38
CA ASP A 61 -9.85 7.83 4.60
C ASP A 61 -9.84 6.78 3.48
N LEU A 62 -10.03 7.23 2.23
CA LEU A 62 -9.95 6.38 1.04
C LEU A 62 -8.51 6.24 0.49
N SER A 63 -7.54 6.96 1.06
CA SER A 63 -6.15 6.93 0.62
C SER A 63 -5.52 5.52 0.68
N PRO A 64 -5.81 4.67 1.69
CA PRO A 64 -5.33 3.28 1.71
C PRO A 64 -5.82 2.45 0.52
N LEU A 65 -7.08 2.62 0.13
CA LEU A 65 -7.63 1.92 -1.03
C LEU A 65 -6.92 2.36 -2.32
N ILE A 66 -6.72 3.66 -2.48
CA ILE A 66 -6.03 4.21 -3.65
C ILE A 66 -4.57 3.75 -3.69
N LEU A 67 -3.89 3.70 -2.54
CA LEU A 67 -2.52 3.18 -2.46
C LEU A 67 -2.45 1.70 -2.87
N ILE A 68 -3.39 0.86 -2.41
CA ILE A 68 -3.46 -0.55 -2.81
C ILE A 68 -3.67 -0.70 -4.32
N ILE A 69 -4.56 0.11 -4.91
CA ILE A 69 -4.78 0.11 -6.36
C ILE A 69 -3.50 0.51 -7.10
N LEU A 70 -2.82 1.58 -6.67
CA LEU A 70 -1.56 2.02 -7.27
C LEU A 70 -0.48 0.94 -7.19
N LEU A 71 -0.33 0.28 -6.05
CA LEU A 71 0.61 -0.83 -5.88
C LEU A 71 0.33 -1.97 -6.86
N GLN A 72 -0.93 -2.36 -7.02
CA GLN A 72 -1.33 -3.43 -7.94
C GLN A 72 -1.11 -3.06 -9.41
N VAL A 73 -1.46 -1.82 -9.80
CA VAL A 73 -1.27 -1.32 -11.16
C VAL A 73 0.21 -1.24 -11.51
N LEU A 74 1.02 -0.61 -10.65
CA LEU A 74 2.47 -0.50 -10.85
C LEU A 74 3.14 -1.86 -10.90
N GLY A 75 2.78 -2.78 -9.99
CA GLY A 75 3.25 -4.15 -9.99
C GLY A 75 2.91 -4.89 -11.30
N SER A 76 1.67 -4.74 -11.78
CA SER A 76 1.21 -5.36 -13.02
C SER A 76 1.96 -4.82 -14.24
N ILE A 77 2.19 -3.50 -14.29
CA ILE A 77 2.98 -2.86 -15.36
C ILE A 77 4.41 -3.37 -15.35
N LEU A 78 5.07 -3.43 -14.19
CA LEU A 78 6.44 -3.94 -14.06
C LEU A 78 6.54 -5.39 -14.54
N VAL A 79 5.61 -6.25 -14.12
CA VAL A 79 5.58 -7.65 -14.56
C VAL A 79 5.32 -7.76 -16.07
N ALA A 80 4.43 -6.93 -16.62
CA ALA A 80 4.15 -6.91 -18.06
C ALA A 80 5.39 -6.52 -18.87
N LEU A 81 6.10 -5.46 -18.46
CA LEU A 81 7.35 -5.01 -19.08
C LEU A 81 8.44 -6.09 -19.01
N MET A 82 8.57 -6.76 -17.87
CA MET A 82 9.54 -7.85 -17.72
C MET A 82 9.21 -9.06 -18.60
N ARG A 83 7.91 -9.34 -18.81
CA ARG A 83 7.47 -10.39 -19.73
C ARG A 83 7.66 -10.00 -21.19
N SER A 84 7.60 -8.71 -21.54
CA SER A 84 7.79 -8.28 -22.93
C SER A 84 9.24 -8.27 -23.39
N ILE A 85 10.19 -8.16 -22.45
CA ILE A 85 11.64 -8.15 -22.74
C ILE A 85 12.23 -9.58 -22.72
N SER A 86 11.48 -10.53 -22.15
CA SER A 86 11.90 -11.92 -21.97
C SER A 86 11.33 -12.84 -23.04
#